data_AF-A0A197K1M0-F1
#
_entry.id   AF-A0A197K1M0-F1
#
_cell.length_a   1.000
_cell.length_b   1.000
_cell.length_c   1.000
_cell.angle_alpha   90.00
_cell.angle_beta   90.00
_cell.angle_gamma   90.00
#
_symmetry.space_group_name_H-M   'P 1'
#
loop_
_entity.id
_entity.type
_entity.pdbx_description
1 polymer ?
#
loop_
_entity_poly.entity_id
_entity_poly.type
_entity_poly.pdbx_seq_one_letter_code
_entity_poly.pdbx_strand_id
1 'polypeptide(L)'
;MVATFPKSTMAAQVLDSPTSTFSLLYFDTQGICSPIRNLLALGDAQWTQLYPQDWENEDLADKLSTPFEVMPVLYVHSQDGSQTVPIAESKAIEDYLANHFNRLGSNTYERAQLQASPEVKQEQMTNFLTKKVPNWIRVHEEHLRANGSNGHYVGDSITLADLKSTMLLDMILRFPPGVGLINPETAPGLLKVKATIDENPKIKAWRETELYKSQRTSRAAPAQPRAASVKLNDRKGNLSGGLVPPPLAKEN
;
A
#
# COMPACT_ATOMS: atom_id res chain seq x y z
N MET A 1 -27.62 4.81 3.71
CA MET A 1 -27.41 5.65 2.51
C MET A 1 -26.02 5.36 2.00
N VAL A 2 -25.85 5.00 0.73
CA VAL A 2 -24.53 4.80 0.12
C VAL A 2 -23.85 6.17 0.01
N ALA A 3 -22.60 6.30 0.47
CA ALA A 3 -21.85 7.55 0.36
C ALA A 3 -21.72 7.96 -1.12
N THR A 4 -22.46 8.99 -1.55
CA THR A 4 -22.37 9.55 -2.90
C THR A 4 -21.24 10.56 -2.94
N PHE A 5 -20.23 10.32 -3.79
CA PHE A 5 -19.14 11.26 -3.98
C PHE A 5 -19.60 12.50 -4.79
N PRO A 6 -19.23 13.72 -4.38
CA PRO A 6 -19.55 14.93 -5.13
C PRO A 6 -18.83 14.96 -6.48
N LYS A 7 -19.33 15.80 -7.41
CA LYS A 7 -18.67 16.02 -8.72
C LYS A 7 -17.22 16.48 -8.50
N SER A 8 -16.28 15.88 -9.23
CA SER A 8 -14.82 16.05 -9.04
C SER A 8 -14.36 17.51 -8.92
N THR A 9 -14.88 18.42 -9.76
CA THR A 9 -14.50 19.84 -9.73
C THR A 9 -14.91 20.56 -8.44
N MET A 10 -16.10 20.24 -7.90
CA MET A 10 -16.56 20.81 -6.62
C MET A 10 -15.81 20.20 -5.44
N ALA A 11 -15.56 18.89 -5.50
CA ALA A 11 -14.78 18.21 -4.47
C ALA A 11 -13.37 18.81 -4.34
N ALA A 12 -12.70 19.04 -5.47
CA ALA A 12 -11.38 19.68 -5.50
C ALA A 12 -11.38 21.07 -4.85
N GLN A 13 -12.38 21.92 -5.14
CA GLN A 13 -12.49 23.25 -4.55
C GLN A 13 -12.57 23.21 -3.01
N VAL A 14 -13.31 22.25 -2.44
CA VAL A 14 -13.40 22.07 -0.99
C VAL A 14 -12.07 21.59 -0.41
N LEU A 15 -11.41 20.64 -1.09
CA LEU A 15 -10.15 20.06 -0.62
C LEU A 15 -8.96 21.01 -0.70
N ASP A 16 -8.93 21.89 -1.71
CA ASP A 16 -7.85 22.84 -1.97
C ASP A 16 -8.01 24.16 -1.18
N SER A 17 -9.17 24.41 -0.59
CA SER A 17 -9.45 25.65 0.14
C SER A 17 -8.69 25.70 1.49
N PRO A 18 -7.89 26.74 1.77
CA PRO A 18 -7.14 26.85 3.02
C PRO A 18 -8.01 27.15 4.25
N THR A 19 -9.29 27.48 4.06
CA THR A 19 -10.25 27.82 5.13
C THR A 19 -11.23 26.69 5.44
N SER A 20 -11.00 25.50 4.89
CA SER A 20 -11.84 24.33 5.17
C SER A 20 -11.78 23.92 6.63
N THR A 21 -12.89 23.38 7.13
CA THR A 21 -12.99 22.82 8.49
C THR A 21 -13.16 21.31 8.42
N PHE A 22 -12.92 20.61 9.52
CA PHE A 22 -12.78 19.15 9.48
C PHE A 22 -13.61 18.42 10.54
N SER A 23 -14.08 17.23 10.20
CA SER A 23 -14.57 16.26 11.20
C SER A 23 -13.83 14.94 11.04
N LEU A 24 -13.31 14.38 12.13
CA LEU A 24 -12.60 13.10 12.12
C LEU A 24 -13.44 12.02 12.78
N LEU A 25 -13.87 11.01 12.03
CA LEU A 25 -14.57 9.85 12.55
C LEU A 25 -13.59 8.72 12.85
N TYR A 26 -13.45 8.39 14.14
CA TYR A 26 -12.66 7.25 14.60
C TYR A 26 -13.03 6.86 16.05
N PHE A 27 -12.55 5.70 16.50
CA PHE A 27 -12.70 5.25 17.89
C PHE A 27 -12.01 6.20 18.89
N ASP A 28 -12.47 6.16 20.14
CA ASP A 28 -11.86 6.89 21.27
C ASP A 28 -10.55 6.25 21.73
N THR A 29 -9.56 6.30 20.85
CA THR A 29 -8.21 5.82 21.06
C THR A 29 -7.23 6.59 20.20
N GLN A 30 -5.96 6.60 20.59
CA GLN A 30 -4.89 7.24 19.81
C GLN A 30 -4.70 6.53 18.47
N GLY A 31 -4.40 5.22 18.51
CA GLY A 31 -4.34 4.34 17.34
C GLY A 31 -3.61 4.92 16.12
N ILE A 32 -4.06 4.51 14.93
CA ILE A 32 -3.58 5.02 13.64
C ILE A 32 -3.99 6.48 13.36
N CYS A 33 -4.83 7.10 14.20
CA CYS A 33 -5.26 8.49 14.05
C CYS A 33 -4.37 9.50 14.77
N SER A 34 -3.38 9.05 15.56
CA SER A 34 -2.46 9.97 16.24
C SER A 34 -1.76 10.94 15.28
N PRO A 35 -1.17 10.51 14.14
CA PRO A 35 -0.58 11.43 13.17
C PRO A 35 -1.59 12.41 12.56
N ILE A 36 -2.81 11.94 12.28
CA ILE A 36 -3.90 12.77 11.72
C ILE A 36 -4.26 13.90 12.68
N ARG A 37 -4.46 13.61 13.96
CA ARG A 37 -4.77 14.62 14.99
C ARG A 37 -3.62 15.62 15.17
N ASN A 38 -2.38 15.14 15.12
CA ASN A 38 -1.20 16.00 15.19
C ASN A 38 -1.10 16.94 13.97
N LEU A 39 -1.42 16.46 12.76
CA LEU A 39 -1.44 17.30 11.55
C LEU A 39 -2.52 18.38 11.63
N LEU A 40 -3.73 18.05 12.11
CA LEU A 40 -4.79 19.03 12.34
C LEU A 40 -4.36 20.10 13.36
N ALA A 41 -3.73 19.69 14.46
CA ALA A 41 -3.21 20.61 15.46
C ALA A 41 -2.07 21.50 14.91
N LEU A 42 -1.12 20.93 14.16
CA LEU A 42 -0.01 21.67 13.53
C LEU A 42 -0.43 22.66 12.44
N GLY A 43 -1.65 22.49 11.92
CA GLY A 43 -2.29 23.39 10.97
C GLY A 43 -3.20 24.44 11.61
N ASP A 44 -3.30 24.48 12.95
CA ASP A 44 -4.26 25.30 13.70
C ASP A 44 -5.70 25.12 13.17
N ALA A 45 -6.03 23.90 12.74
CA ALA A 45 -7.27 23.61 12.04
C ALA A 45 -8.49 23.73 12.96
N GLN A 46 -9.61 24.18 12.42
CA GLN A 46 -10.92 24.07 13.08
C GLN A 46 -11.47 22.67 12.82
N TRP A 47 -11.55 21.83 13.85
CA TRP A 47 -12.00 20.45 13.68
C TRP A 47 -12.75 19.87 14.88
N THR A 48 -13.59 18.87 14.60
CA THR A 48 -14.37 18.13 15.60
C THR A 48 -14.07 16.63 15.53
N GLN A 49 -13.95 15.97 16.69
CA GLN A 49 -13.87 14.52 16.76
C GLN A 49 -15.28 13.93 16.76
N LEU A 50 -15.54 12.98 15.86
CA LEU A 50 -16.74 12.17 15.81
C LEU A 50 -16.40 10.75 16.27
N TYR A 51 -17.35 10.12 16.96
CA TYR A 51 -17.23 8.75 17.44
C TYR A 51 -18.35 7.90 16.84
N PRO A 52 -18.06 6.68 16.37
CA PRO A 52 -19.10 5.76 15.94
C PRO A 52 -20.01 5.44 17.14
N GLN A 53 -21.32 5.50 16.95
CA GLN A 53 -22.31 5.23 17.99
C GLN A 53 -22.71 3.75 18.00
N ASP A 54 -22.82 3.12 16.82
CA ASP A 54 -23.41 1.77 16.68
C ASP A 54 -22.51 0.82 15.86
N TRP A 55 -21.21 0.80 16.13
CA TRP A 55 -20.25 0.00 15.34
C TRP A 55 -20.39 -1.53 15.52
N GLU A 56 -20.88 -1.97 16.68
CA GLU A 56 -21.04 -3.40 17.02
C GLU A 56 -22.45 -3.93 16.72
N ASN A 57 -23.37 -3.06 16.30
CA ASN A 57 -24.76 -3.44 16.04
C ASN A 57 -24.92 -4.06 14.64
N GLU A 58 -25.81 -5.05 14.51
CA GLU A 58 -26.00 -5.84 13.28
C GLU A 58 -26.47 -4.99 12.09
N ASP A 59 -27.11 -3.85 12.38
CA ASP A 59 -27.57 -2.88 11.37
C ASP A 59 -26.41 -2.09 10.71
N LEU A 60 -25.21 -2.11 11.31
CA LEU A 60 -23.95 -1.54 10.79
C LEU A 60 -24.08 -0.11 10.24
N ALA A 61 -25.02 0.70 10.74
CA ALA A 61 -25.43 1.95 10.10
C ALA A 61 -24.26 2.94 9.91
N ASP A 62 -23.39 3.08 10.91
CA ASP A 62 -22.19 3.92 10.82
C ASP A 62 -21.17 3.33 9.86
N LYS A 63 -20.93 2.00 9.89
CA LYS A 63 -19.99 1.30 9.00
C LYS A 63 -20.41 1.35 7.54
N LEU A 64 -21.68 1.10 7.24
CA LEU A 64 -22.21 1.14 5.88
C LEU A 64 -22.32 2.57 5.31
N SER A 65 -22.22 3.58 6.17
CA SER A 65 -22.25 5.00 5.77
C SER A 65 -20.89 5.56 5.37
N THR A 66 -19.79 4.91 5.76
CA THR A 66 -18.44 5.39 5.43
C THR A 66 -18.02 4.97 4.01
N PRO A 67 -17.19 5.77 3.33
CA PRO A 67 -16.59 5.33 2.07
C PRO A 67 -15.81 4.03 2.29
N PHE A 68 -16.08 3.04 1.45
CA PHE A 68 -15.46 1.70 1.49
C PHE A 68 -15.69 0.91 2.78
N GLU A 69 -16.61 1.33 3.66
CA GLU A 69 -16.95 0.64 4.91
C GLU A 69 -15.77 0.49 5.89
N VAL A 70 -14.84 1.45 5.83
CA VAL A 70 -13.65 1.51 6.68
C VAL A 70 -13.63 2.75 7.56
N MET A 71 -12.76 2.73 8.57
CA MET A 71 -12.35 3.88 9.37
C MET A 71 -10.82 3.86 9.54
N PRO A 72 -10.16 5.02 9.71
CA PRO A 72 -10.74 6.36 9.89
C PRO A 72 -11.30 7.01 8.63
N VAL A 73 -12.16 8.01 8.84
CA VAL A 73 -12.67 8.91 7.79
C VAL A 73 -12.48 10.36 8.23
N LEU A 74 -11.88 11.16 7.35
CA LEU A 74 -11.86 12.61 7.47
C LEU A 74 -12.95 13.22 6.58
N TYR A 75 -13.85 13.98 7.17
CA TYR A 75 -14.79 14.82 6.45
C TYR A 75 -14.22 16.23 6.33
N VAL A 76 -14.05 16.72 5.11
CA VAL A 76 -13.61 18.08 4.82
C VAL A 76 -14.83 18.92 4.44
N HIS A 77 -15.08 19.98 5.18
CA HIS A 77 -16.24 20.85 5.00
C HIS A 77 -15.81 22.16 4.34
N SER A 78 -16.63 22.68 3.43
CA SER A 78 -16.50 24.05 2.99
C SER A 78 -16.72 25.02 4.16
N GLN A 79 -16.14 26.22 4.09
CA GLN A 79 -16.21 27.20 5.17
C GLN A 79 -17.66 27.60 5.54
N ASP A 80 -18.57 27.58 4.56
CA ASP A 80 -20.01 27.84 4.75
C ASP A 80 -20.81 26.61 5.20
N GLY A 81 -20.16 25.44 5.34
CA GLY A 81 -20.77 24.16 5.68
C GLY A 81 -21.67 23.57 4.61
N SER A 82 -21.77 24.18 3.42
CA SER A 82 -22.71 23.75 2.37
C SER A 82 -22.29 22.47 1.66
N GLN A 83 -21.00 22.12 1.69
CA GLN A 83 -20.44 20.95 1.03
C GLN A 83 -19.55 20.16 1.99
N THR A 84 -19.57 18.84 1.88
CA THR A 84 -18.72 17.93 2.65
C THR A 84 -18.13 16.85 1.75
N VAL A 85 -16.82 16.67 1.82
CA VAL A 85 -16.08 15.67 1.03
C VAL A 85 -15.43 14.67 2.00
N PRO A 86 -15.76 13.37 1.91
CA PRO A 86 -15.13 12.37 2.76
C PRO A 86 -13.84 11.79 2.14
N ILE A 87 -12.82 11.58 2.97
CA ILE A 87 -11.58 10.87 2.64
C ILE A 87 -11.44 9.71 3.63
N ALA A 88 -11.39 8.49 3.12
CA ALA A 88 -11.15 7.28 3.91
C ALA A 88 -9.69 6.81 3.73
N GLU A 89 -9.25 5.87 4.58
CA GLU A 89 -7.87 5.34 4.69
C GLU A 89 -6.87 6.31 5.34
N SER A 90 -6.22 5.88 6.43
CA SER A 90 -5.37 6.75 7.25
C SER A 90 -4.24 7.38 6.45
N LYS A 91 -3.58 6.63 5.56
CA LYS A 91 -2.46 7.14 4.75
C LYS A 91 -2.89 8.23 3.76
N ALA A 92 -4.07 8.07 3.15
CA ALA A 92 -4.59 9.08 2.22
C ALA A 92 -4.96 10.36 2.97
N ILE A 93 -5.54 10.23 4.17
CA ILE A 93 -5.83 11.35 5.06
C ILE A 93 -4.55 12.07 5.49
N GLU A 94 -3.53 11.32 5.92
CA GLU A 94 -2.22 11.86 6.32
C GLU A 94 -1.54 12.63 5.18
N ASP A 95 -1.48 12.05 3.97
CA ASP A 95 -0.89 12.73 2.81
C ASP A 95 -1.66 13.99 2.43
N TYR A 96 -2.99 13.92 2.46
CA TYR A 96 -3.85 15.06 2.18
C TYR A 96 -3.59 16.19 3.19
N LEU A 97 -3.71 15.93 4.49
CA LEU A 97 -3.52 16.95 5.54
C LEU A 97 -2.09 17.47 5.58
N ALA A 98 -1.09 16.60 5.40
CA ALA A 98 0.30 17.02 5.33
C ALA A 98 0.54 17.93 4.13
N ASN A 99 -0.05 17.67 2.95
CA ASN A 99 0.04 18.60 1.83
C ASN A 99 -0.73 19.89 2.11
N HIS A 100 -1.96 19.79 2.62
CA HIS A 100 -2.85 20.91 2.90
C HIS A 100 -2.24 21.92 3.90
N PHE A 101 -1.54 21.43 4.93
CA PHE A 101 -0.85 22.27 5.91
C PHE A 101 0.64 22.51 5.59
N ASN A 102 1.07 22.27 4.36
CA ASN A 102 2.46 22.48 3.91
C ASN A 102 3.50 21.76 4.80
N ARG A 103 3.20 20.50 5.17
CA ARG A 103 4.04 19.57 5.95
C ARG A 103 4.57 18.39 5.13
N LEU A 104 4.15 18.22 3.87
CA LEU A 104 4.61 17.13 2.99
C LEU A 104 5.91 17.47 2.22
N GLY A 105 6.73 18.39 2.73
CA GLY A 105 7.94 18.87 2.05
C GLY A 105 7.66 20.01 1.06
N SER A 106 8.58 20.96 1.00
CA SER A 106 8.45 22.22 0.24
C SER A 106 8.78 22.08 -1.25
N ASN A 107 9.45 20.99 -1.64
CA ASN A 107 9.89 20.74 -2.99
C ASN A 107 9.89 19.23 -3.31
N THR A 108 10.00 18.88 -4.59
CA THR A 108 9.96 17.49 -5.08
C THR A 108 10.96 16.57 -4.39
N TYR A 109 12.15 17.07 -4.03
CA TYR A 109 13.15 16.29 -3.32
C TYR A 109 12.73 15.98 -1.88
N GLU A 110 12.29 16.98 -1.11
CA GLU A 110 11.82 16.78 0.26
C GLU A 110 10.61 15.83 0.32
N ARG A 111 9.64 16.03 -0.60
CA ARG A 111 8.48 15.13 -0.71
C ARG A 111 8.91 13.69 -0.96
N ALA A 112 9.83 13.49 -1.92
CA ALA A 112 10.34 12.17 -2.27
C ALA A 112 11.12 11.53 -1.12
N GLN A 113 11.89 12.29 -0.34
CA GLN A 113 12.60 11.78 0.84
C GLN A 113 11.66 11.38 1.97
N LEU A 114 10.63 12.19 2.26
CA LEU A 114 9.60 11.87 3.25
C LEU A 114 8.85 10.59 2.88
N GLN A 115 8.47 10.43 1.61
CA GLN A 115 7.83 9.22 1.10
C GLN A 115 8.79 8.02 1.02
N ALA A 116 10.09 8.27 0.92
CA ALA A 116 11.11 7.23 0.88
C ALA A 116 11.63 6.82 2.27
N SER A 117 11.21 7.50 3.36
CA SER A 117 11.67 7.32 4.74
C SER A 117 11.81 5.83 5.10
N PRO A 118 13.01 5.40 5.51
CA PRO A 118 13.29 4.04 5.96
C PRO A 118 12.40 3.60 7.12
N GLU A 119 12.00 4.53 7.99
CA GLU A 119 11.21 4.26 9.20
C GLU A 119 9.78 3.81 8.86
N VAL A 120 9.10 4.50 7.94
CA VAL A 120 7.76 4.11 7.47
C VAL A 120 7.82 2.75 6.76
N LYS A 121 8.85 2.54 5.94
CA LYS A 121 9.09 1.24 5.29
C LYS A 121 9.39 0.15 6.31
N GLN A 122 10.14 0.45 7.37
CA GLN A 122 10.48 -0.48 8.44
C GLN A 122 9.25 -0.82 9.29
N GLU A 123 8.38 0.15 9.61
CA GLU A 123 7.12 -0.10 10.31
C GLU A 123 6.17 -0.95 9.47
N GLN A 124 5.98 -0.60 8.19
CA GLN A 124 5.17 -1.39 7.25
C GLN A 124 5.71 -2.81 7.12
N MET A 125 7.03 -2.96 6.99
CA MET A 125 7.70 -4.25 6.93
C MET A 125 7.52 -5.04 8.23
N THR A 126 7.65 -4.38 9.39
CA THR A 126 7.45 -4.98 10.69
C THR A 126 6.00 -5.45 10.85
N ASN A 127 5.02 -4.63 10.49
CA ASN A 127 3.61 -4.98 10.53
C ASN A 127 3.28 -6.16 9.59
N PHE A 128 3.85 -6.15 8.38
CA PHE A 128 3.70 -7.25 7.43
C PHE A 128 4.24 -8.56 7.99
N LEU A 129 5.47 -8.56 8.49
CA LEU A 129 6.15 -9.77 9.00
C LEU A 129 5.59 -10.27 10.33
N THR A 130 5.23 -9.38 11.25
CA THR A 130 4.83 -9.76 12.61
C THR A 130 3.33 -9.97 12.79
N LYS A 131 2.50 -9.37 11.91
CA LYS A 131 1.03 -9.47 12.02
C LYS A 131 0.39 -10.12 10.80
N LYS A 132 0.65 -9.57 9.61
CA LYS A 132 -0.06 -9.99 8.39
C LYS A 132 0.33 -11.40 7.94
N VAL A 133 1.63 -11.71 7.89
CA VAL A 133 2.12 -13.06 7.50
C VAL A 133 1.67 -14.13 8.49
N PRO A 134 1.84 -13.99 9.83
CA PRO A 134 1.35 -14.98 10.78
C PRO A 134 -0.16 -15.21 10.72
N ASN A 135 -0.97 -14.14 10.60
CA ASN A 135 -2.41 -14.30 10.45
C ASN A 135 -2.78 -14.98 9.13
N TRP A 136 -2.08 -14.65 8.03
CA TRP A 136 -2.27 -15.31 6.75
C TRP A 136 -1.98 -16.81 6.86
N ILE A 137 -0.84 -17.20 7.44
CA ILE A 137 -0.48 -18.61 7.69
C ILE A 137 -1.60 -19.31 8.47
N ARG A 138 -2.01 -18.76 9.61
CA ARG A 138 -3.04 -19.33 10.47
C ARG A 138 -4.34 -19.61 9.71
N VAL A 139 -4.87 -18.60 9.02
CA VAL A 139 -6.14 -18.71 8.28
C VAL A 139 -6.03 -19.75 7.16
N HIS A 140 -4.91 -19.81 6.45
CA HIS A 140 -4.76 -20.71 5.32
C HIS A 140 -4.53 -22.17 5.78
N GLU A 141 -3.79 -22.38 6.87
CA GLU A 141 -3.67 -23.70 7.50
C GLU A 141 -5.01 -24.22 8.04
N GLU A 142 -5.87 -23.34 8.57
CA GLU A 142 -7.23 -23.71 8.98
C GLU A 142 -8.07 -24.20 7.79
N HIS A 143 -8.06 -23.47 6.67
CA HIS A 143 -8.77 -23.89 5.45
C HIS A 143 -8.22 -25.21 4.90
N LEU A 144 -6.90 -25.37 4.85
CA LEU A 144 -6.28 -26.59 4.37
C LEU A 144 -6.62 -27.79 5.24
N ARG A 145 -6.65 -27.61 6.56
CA ARG A 145 -7.09 -28.66 7.50
C ARG A 145 -8.55 -29.03 7.28
N ALA A 146 -9.43 -28.06 7.01
CA ALA A 146 -10.83 -28.32 6.68
C ALA A 146 -10.99 -29.16 5.41
N ASN A 147 -10.06 -29.02 4.44
CA ASN A 147 -9.98 -29.88 3.26
C ASN A 147 -9.10 -31.14 3.47
N GLY A 148 -8.87 -31.55 4.72
CA GLY A 148 -8.12 -32.76 5.07
C GLY A 148 -6.61 -32.68 4.86
N SER A 149 -6.06 -31.48 4.62
CA SER A 149 -4.64 -31.23 4.33
C SER A 149 -4.09 -32.15 3.25
N ASN A 150 -4.89 -32.42 2.21
CA ASN A 150 -4.56 -33.40 1.17
C ASN A 150 -3.53 -32.90 0.13
N GLY A 151 -3.15 -31.62 0.18
CA GLY A 151 -2.27 -30.98 -0.80
C GLY A 151 -3.00 -30.02 -1.74
N HIS A 152 -4.30 -29.80 -1.52
CA HIS A 152 -5.14 -28.87 -2.27
C HIS A 152 -5.96 -28.00 -1.32
N TYR A 153 -6.22 -26.75 -1.74
CA TYR A 153 -7.09 -25.83 -1.02
C TYR A 153 -8.56 -26.26 -1.04
N VAL A 154 -9.03 -26.77 -2.18
CA VAL A 154 -10.41 -27.18 -2.38
C VAL A 154 -10.45 -28.45 -3.22
N GLY A 155 -11.17 -29.46 -2.74
CA GLY A 155 -11.27 -30.75 -3.43
C GLY A 155 -9.95 -31.50 -3.44
N ASP A 156 -9.66 -32.19 -4.54
CA ASP A 156 -8.55 -33.13 -4.70
C ASP A 156 -7.67 -32.84 -5.94
N SER A 157 -7.78 -31.64 -6.50
CA SER A 157 -7.04 -31.24 -7.70
C SER A 157 -6.52 -29.80 -7.61
N ILE A 158 -5.51 -29.47 -8.43
CA ILE A 158 -4.90 -28.13 -8.45
C ILE A 158 -5.91 -27.12 -8.97
N THR A 159 -6.17 -26.09 -8.18
CA THR A 159 -7.04 -24.96 -8.49
C THR A 159 -6.28 -23.64 -8.53
N LEU A 160 -6.98 -22.56 -8.88
CA LEU A 160 -6.43 -21.21 -8.82
C LEU A 160 -6.01 -20.79 -7.41
N ALA A 161 -6.69 -21.29 -6.37
CA ALA A 161 -6.36 -20.97 -4.97
C ALA A 161 -4.97 -21.51 -4.60
N ASP A 162 -4.64 -22.72 -5.05
CA ASP A 162 -3.33 -23.33 -4.86
C ASP A 162 -2.23 -22.52 -5.55
N LEU A 163 -2.47 -22.11 -6.80
CA LEU A 163 -1.51 -21.34 -7.60
C LEU A 163 -1.23 -19.95 -7.00
N LYS A 164 -2.28 -19.22 -6.60
CA LYS A 164 -2.11 -17.89 -5.98
C LYS A 164 -1.43 -17.97 -4.62
N SER A 165 -1.78 -18.98 -3.82
CA SER A 165 -1.19 -19.17 -2.50
C SER A 165 0.29 -19.56 -2.58
N THR A 166 0.66 -20.43 -3.52
CA THR A 166 2.06 -20.80 -3.74
C THR A 166 2.90 -19.68 -4.33
N MET A 167 2.33 -18.81 -5.17
CA MET A 167 3.00 -17.59 -5.63
C MET A 167 3.37 -16.69 -4.45
N LEU A 168 2.41 -16.43 -3.55
CA LEU A 168 2.65 -15.59 -2.36
C LEU A 168 3.65 -16.27 -1.40
N LEU A 169 3.55 -17.58 -1.23
CA LEU A 169 4.48 -18.38 -0.44
C LEU A 169 5.92 -18.28 -0.98
N ASP A 170 6.10 -18.40 -2.29
CA ASP A 170 7.41 -18.24 -2.95
C ASP A 170 7.96 -16.82 -2.77
N MET A 171 7.10 -15.79 -2.76
CA MET A 171 7.52 -14.41 -2.50
C MET A 171 8.05 -14.25 -1.06
N ILE A 172 7.34 -14.80 -0.07
CA ILE A 172 7.74 -14.74 1.34
C ILE A 172 9.04 -15.52 1.58
N LEU A 173 9.16 -16.73 1.02
CA LEU A 173 10.35 -17.58 1.15
C LEU A 173 11.59 -17.02 0.43
N ARG A 174 11.43 -16.09 -0.52
CA ARG A 174 12.55 -15.40 -1.16
C ARG A 174 12.96 -14.12 -0.45
N PHE A 175 12.15 -13.65 0.48
CA PHE A 175 12.39 -12.42 1.21
C PHE A 175 13.12 -12.74 2.53
N PRO A 176 14.39 -12.35 2.72
CA PRO A 176 15.21 -12.83 3.85
C PRO A 176 14.57 -12.66 5.23
N PRO A 177 13.88 -11.54 5.55
CA PRO A 177 13.16 -11.40 6.82
C PRO A 177 11.95 -12.34 7.00
N GLY A 178 11.41 -12.91 5.92
CA GLY A 178 10.26 -13.82 5.92
C GLY A 178 10.62 -15.32 5.94
N VAL A 179 11.88 -15.68 5.66
CA VAL A 179 12.34 -17.09 5.51
C VAL A 179 12.12 -17.93 6.78
N GLY A 180 12.07 -17.32 7.96
CA GLY A 180 11.81 -18.02 9.23
C GLY A 180 10.33 -18.24 9.58
N LEU A 181 9.42 -17.51 8.94
CA LEU A 181 7.99 -17.52 9.29
C LEU A 181 7.25 -18.72 8.69
N ILE A 182 7.74 -19.24 7.57
CA ILE A 182 7.18 -20.39 6.85
C ILE A 182 8.10 -21.59 7.04
N ASN A 183 7.68 -22.55 7.84
CA ASN A 183 8.43 -23.79 8.09
C ASN A 183 7.47 -24.95 8.38
N PRO A 184 7.94 -26.20 8.49
CA PRO A 184 7.08 -27.36 8.73
C PRO A 184 6.25 -27.30 10.02
N GLU A 185 6.66 -26.51 11.02
CA GLU A 185 5.93 -26.36 12.27
C GLU A 185 4.81 -25.31 12.14
N THR A 186 5.05 -24.22 11.42
CA THR A 186 4.11 -23.11 11.29
C THR A 186 3.16 -23.23 10.10
N ALA A 187 3.60 -23.84 9.00
CA ALA A 187 2.91 -23.84 7.71
C ALA A 187 2.97 -25.21 6.98
N PRO A 188 2.68 -26.35 7.63
CA PRO A 188 2.81 -27.68 7.03
C PRO A 188 1.87 -27.91 5.82
N GLY A 189 0.61 -27.48 5.89
CA GLY A 189 -0.34 -27.62 4.80
C GLY A 189 0.06 -26.80 3.58
N LEU A 190 0.47 -25.54 3.80
CA LEU A 190 0.95 -24.64 2.75
C LEU A 190 2.17 -25.21 2.02
N LEU A 191 3.12 -25.79 2.77
CA LEU A 191 4.29 -26.45 2.21
C LEU A 191 3.90 -27.70 1.40
N LYS A 192 2.89 -28.46 1.86
CA LYS A 192 2.37 -29.60 1.11
C LYS A 192 1.71 -29.18 -0.21
N VAL A 193 0.87 -28.15 -0.22
CA VAL A 193 0.29 -27.58 -1.46
C VAL A 193 1.39 -27.16 -2.43
N LYS A 194 2.43 -26.50 -1.91
CA LYS A 194 3.59 -26.12 -2.71
C LYS A 194 4.30 -27.33 -3.31
N ALA A 195 4.54 -28.38 -2.53
CA ALA A 195 5.15 -29.61 -3.03
C ALA A 195 4.29 -30.24 -4.14
N THR A 196 2.98 -30.33 -3.95
CA THR A 196 2.04 -30.87 -4.95
C THR A 196 2.09 -30.10 -6.28
N ILE A 197 2.17 -28.76 -6.22
CA ILE A 197 2.34 -27.92 -7.41
C ILE A 197 3.72 -28.08 -8.04
N ASP A 198 4.77 -28.05 -7.23
CA ASP A 198 6.16 -28.14 -7.68
C ASP A 198 6.46 -29.50 -8.33
N GLU A 199 5.75 -30.55 -7.92
CA GLU A 199 5.89 -31.90 -8.46
C GLU A 199 5.10 -32.14 -9.74
N ASN A 200 4.13 -31.29 -10.08
CA ASN A 200 3.29 -31.45 -11.25
C ASN A 200 4.13 -31.47 -12.56
N PRO A 201 4.02 -32.51 -13.40
CA PRO A 201 4.86 -32.65 -14.60
C PRO A 201 4.74 -31.49 -15.60
N LYS A 202 3.54 -30.94 -15.80
CA LYS A 202 3.32 -29.81 -16.72
C LYS A 202 3.95 -28.54 -16.19
N ILE A 203 3.87 -28.32 -14.87
CA ILE A 203 4.50 -27.17 -14.21
C ILE A 203 6.03 -27.31 -14.24
N LYS A 204 6.58 -28.50 -13.95
CA LYS A 204 8.02 -28.77 -14.10
C LYS A 204 8.50 -28.48 -15.52
N ALA A 205 7.80 -29.00 -16.54
CA ALA A 205 8.15 -28.75 -17.94
C ALA A 205 8.13 -27.25 -18.29
N TRP A 206 7.11 -26.50 -17.82
CA TRP A 206 7.07 -25.04 -17.98
C TRP A 206 8.26 -24.34 -17.31
N ARG A 207 8.63 -24.77 -16.10
CA ARG A 207 9.73 -24.16 -15.34
C ARG A 207 11.12 -24.41 -15.94
N GLU A 208 11.23 -25.39 -16.83
CA GLU A 208 12.45 -25.65 -17.60
C GLU A 208 12.58 -24.76 -18.85
N THR A 209 11.54 -24.01 -19.22
CA THR A 209 11.60 -23.09 -20.37
C THR A 209 12.53 -21.91 -20.11
N GLU A 210 13.15 -21.41 -21.18
CA GLU A 210 14.02 -20.23 -21.14
C GLU A 210 13.28 -18.98 -20.65
N LEU A 211 12.00 -18.85 -21.00
CA LEU A 211 11.16 -17.74 -20.53
C LEU A 211 10.99 -17.79 -19.01
N TYR A 212 10.70 -18.95 -18.43
CA TYR A 212 10.58 -19.06 -16.98
C TYR A 212 11.93 -18.85 -16.27
N LYS A 213 13.02 -19.41 -16.82
CA LYS A 213 14.37 -19.26 -16.26
C LYS A 213 14.86 -17.81 -16.29
N SER A 214 14.57 -17.05 -17.35
CA SER A 214 14.92 -15.62 -17.43
C SER A 214 14.20 -14.76 -16.40
N GLN A 215 13.01 -15.16 -15.95
CA GLN A 215 12.29 -14.53 -14.84
C GLN A 215 12.82 -14.93 -13.46
N ARG A 216 13.61 -16.02 -13.37
CA ARG A 216 14.19 -16.55 -12.13
C ARG A 216 15.59 -16.00 -11.83
N THR A 217 16.35 -15.62 -12.85
CA THR A 217 17.70 -15.04 -12.73
C THR A 217 17.72 -13.55 -12.37
N SER A 218 16.56 -12.90 -12.22
CA SER A 218 16.47 -11.52 -11.71
C SER A 218 16.71 -11.45 -10.19
N ARG A 219 17.92 -11.85 -9.78
CA ARG A 219 18.60 -11.29 -8.61
C ARG A 219 19.77 -10.39 -9.02
N ALA A 220 20.08 -10.34 -10.31
CA ALA A 220 20.89 -9.31 -10.95
C ALA A 220 20.05 -8.65 -12.05
N ALA A 221 19.87 -7.32 -11.95
CA ALA A 221 19.67 -6.53 -13.15
C ALA A 221 20.84 -6.80 -14.12
N PRO A 222 20.67 -6.67 -15.45
CA PRO A 222 21.80 -6.68 -16.38
C PRO A 222 22.91 -5.76 -15.84
N ALA A 223 24.18 -6.14 -15.97
CA ALA A 223 25.31 -5.41 -15.38
C ALA A 223 25.25 -3.91 -15.75
N GLN A 224 24.79 -3.09 -14.81
CA GLN A 224 24.87 -1.64 -14.85
C GLN A 224 26.21 -1.24 -14.20
N PRO A 225 26.89 -0.18 -14.66
CA PRO A 225 28.10 0.31 -14.00
C PRO A 225 27.81 0.65 -12.52
N ARG A 226 28.76 0.35 -11.62
CA ARG A 226 28.62 0.66 -10.18
C ARG A 226 28.47 2.17 -9.98
N ALA A 227 27.69 2.61 -8.99
CA ALA A 227 27.53 4.05 -8.67
C ALA A 227 28.86 4.78 -8.39
N ALA A 228 29.91 4.06 -7.96
CA ALA A 228 31.26 4.59 -7.78
C ALA A 228 32.01 4.87 -9.11
N SER A 229 31.50 4.41 -10.25
CA SER A 229 32.04 4.71 -11.60
C SER A 229 31.37 5.92 -12.26
N VAL A 230 30.41 6.57 -11.59
CA VAL A 230 29.95 7.90 -11.98
C VAL A 230 30.94 8.92 -11.42
N LYS A 231 31.75 9.53 -12.28
CA LYS A 231 32.48 10.74 -11.89
C LYS A 231 31.44 11.80 -11.54
N LEU A 232 31.32 12.13 -10.26
CA LEU A 232 30.67 13.36 -9.82
C LEU A 232 31.44 14.50 -10.49
N ASN A 233 30.75 15.37 -11.22
CA ASN A 233 31.38 16.59 -11.72
C ASN A 233 31.99 17.32 -10.52
N ASP A 234 33.26 17.67 -10.68
CA ASP A 234 33.99 18.53 -9.78
C ASP A 234 33.22 19.83 -9.56
N ARG A 235 33.19 20.28 -8.31
CA ARG A 235 32.41 21.43 -7.81
C ARG A 235 32.79 22.80 -8.41
N LYS A 236 33.49 22.86 -9.55
CA LYS A 236 33.92 24.12 -10.18
C LYS A 236 33.94 24.02 -11.71
N GLY A 237 32.78 24.22 -12.34
CA GLY A 237 32.72 24.63 -13.74
C GLY A 237 31.70 23.89 -14.60
N ASN A 238 30.48 24.43 -14.70
CA ASN A 238 29.89 24.64 -16.03
C ASN A 238 28.79 25.71 -15.94
N LEU A 239 29.21 26.97 -16.10
CA LEU A 239 28.38 28.01 -16.68
C LEU A 239 28.35 27.73 -18.20
N SER A 240 27.17 27.85 -18.80
CA SER A 240 26.86 27.66 -20.23
C SER A 240 26.49 26.22 -20.66
N GLY A 241 25.25 26.06 -21.14
CA GLY A 241 24.79 24.82 -21.77
C GLY A 241 23.28 24.56 -21.66
N GLY A 242 22.44 25.58 -21.87
CA GLY A 242 21.01 25.35 -22.11
C GLY A 242 20.80 24.57 -23.41
N LEU A 243 19.85 23.64 -23.42
CA LEU A 243 19.45 22.89 -24.61
C LEU A 243 18.85 23.84 -25.66
N VAL A 244 19.46 23.91 -26.84
CA VAL A 244 18.88 24.56 -28.03
C VAL A 244 17.88 23.58 -28.67
N PRO A 245 16.62 23.99 -28.94
CA PRO A 245 15.65 23.11 -29.59
C PRO A 245 15.94 22.96 -31.10
N PRO A 246 15.60 21.81 -31.72
CA PRO A 246 15.90 21.51 -33.12
C PRO A 246 15.05 22.34 -34.11
N PRO A 247 15.56 22.60 -35.33
CA PRO A 247 14.86 23.43 -36.31
C PRO A 247 13.66 22.71 -36.95
N LEU A 248 12.58 23.48 -37.15
CA LEU A 248 11.39 23.09 -37.90
C LEU A 248 11.72 22.88 -39.39
N ALA A 249 11.22 21.77 -39.96
CA ALA A 249 11.33 21.48 -41.37
C ALA A 249 10.59 22.55 -42.20
N LYS A 250 11.23 23.05 -43.27
CA LYS A 250 10.58 23.92 -44.25
C LYS A 250 9.98 23.08 -45.37
N GLU A 251 8.74 23.44 -45.72
CA GLU A 251 8.02 23.00 -46.91
C GLU A 251 8.80 23.29 -48.19
N ASN A 252 8.67 22.38 -49.16
CA ASN A 252 8.59 22.63 -50.60
C ASN A 252 7.74 21.52 -51.23
#